data_AF-A0A954ZUH5-F1
#
_entry.id   AF-A0A954ZUH5-F1
#
_cell.length_a   1.000
_cell.length_b   1.000
_cell.length_c   1.000
_cell.angle_alpha   90.00
_cell.angle_beta   90.00
_cell.angle_gamma   90.00
#
_symmetry.space_group_name_H-M   'P 1'
#
loop_
_entity.id
_entity.type
_entity.pdbx_description
1 polymer ?
#
loop_
_entity_poly.entity_id
_entity_poly.type
_entity_poly.pdbx_seq_one_letter_code
_entity_poly.pdbx_strand_id
1 'polypeptide(L)'
;MKYTPAMIASLALLSTAALAGPSGGAFEITWYTIDAGGTNGSTGGAFELSGTIGQPDAGAVMTGGQFSLSGGFWPGVNNAPACPADLTGDGMLNFFDVSAFLTAYNAMNPVADFNGDGNFNFFDVSAFLQAYNMGCP
;
A
#
# COMPACT_ATOMS: atom_id res chain seq x y z
N MET A 1 35.29 -54.06 42.59
CA MET A 1 35.90 -54.91 41.53
C MET A 1 35.05 -56.16 41.34
N LYS A 2 34.21 -56.25 40.29
CA LYS A 2 33.88 -57.45 39.49
C LYS A 2 33.27 -56.97 38.17
N TYR A 3 33.96 -57.26 37.05
CA TYR A 3 33.51 -56.97 35.69
C TYR A 3 32.54 -58.07 35.22
N THR A 4 31.43 -57.70 34.57
CA THR A 4 30.56 -58.63 33.83
C THR A 4 31.02 -58.71 32.37
N PRO A 5 31.18 -59.91 31.77
CA PRO A 5 31.75 -60.04 30.43
C PRO A 5 30.68 -59.93 29.34
N ALA A 6 31.14 -59.40 28.21
CA ALA A 6 30.40 -59.24 26.96
C ALA A 6 29.94 -60.57 26.36
N MET A 7 28.75 -60.55 25.74
CA MET A 7 28.34 -61.57 24.78
C MET A 7 27.92 -60.85 23.50
N ILE A 8 28.79 -60.95 22.49
CA ILE A 8 28.55 -60.54 21.10
C ILE A 8 27.91 -61.73 20.39
N ALA A 9 26.77 -61.52 19.72
CA ALA A 9 26.32 -62.41 18.64
C ALA A 9 25.49 -61.63 17.62
N SER A 10 26.01 -61.61 16.40
CA SER A 10 25.52 -60.89 15.23
C SER A 10 24.46 -61.70 14.45
N LEU A 11 23.72 -61.00 13.57
CA LEU A 11 23.37 -61.38 12.18
C LEU A 11 21.87 -61.62 11.81
N ALA A 12 21.21 -60.52 11.39
CA ALA A 12 20.60 -60.26 10.06
C ALA A 12 19.19 -60.74 9.61
N LEU A 13 18.66 -59.95 8.64
CA LEU A 13 17.48 -60.08 7.75
C LEU A 13 16.13 -59.58 8.32
N LEU A 14 15.25 -58.84 7.62
CA LEU A 14 15.12 -58.45 6.21
C LEU A 14 14.24 -57.19 6.07
N SER A 15 14.52 -56.41 5.03
CA SER A 15 13.98 -55.10 4.69
C SER A 15 12.47 -55.06 4.40
N THR A 16 11.77 -54.09 4.96
CA THR A 16 10.74 -53.35 4.21
C THR A 16 11.28 -51.96 3.91
N ALA A 17 11.85 -51.80 2.72
CA ALA A 17 12.06 -50.47 2.17
C ALA A 17 10.66 -49.89 1.91
N ALA A 18 10.12 -49.13 2.86
CA ALA A 18 9.10 -48.17 2.50
C ALA A 18 9.79 -47.21 1.52
N LEU A 19 9.36 -47.25 0.26
CA LEU A 19 9.69 -46.24 -0.72
C LEU A 19 9.11 -44.93 -0.20
N ALA A 20 9.85 -44.23 0.67
CA ALA A 20 9.79 -42.80 0.69
C ALA A 20 10.32 -42.38 -0.69
N GLY A 21 9.41 -42.28 -1.66
CA GLY A 21 9.68 -41.50 -2.87
C GLY A 21 10.21 -40.14 -2.42
N PRO A 22 11.06 -39.47 -3.21
CA PRO A 22 11.66 -38.22 -2.78
C PRO A 22 10.53 -37.30 -2.31
N SER A 23 10.39 -37.11 -0.99
CA SER A 23 9.62 -36.00 -0.47
C SER A 23 10.49 -34.84 -0.91
N GLY A 24 10.20 -34.29 -2.10
CA GLY A 24 10.92 -33.15 -2.65
C GLY A 24 11.05 -32.21 -1.48
N GLY A 25 12.30 -32.08 -0.98
CA GLY A 25 12.54 -31.54 0.35
C GLY A 25 11.77 -30.23 0.45
N ALA A 26 11.20 -29.91 1.61
CA ALA A 26 10.58 -28.61 1.78
C ALA A 26 11.63 -27.57 1.37
N PHE A 27 11.50 -27.04 0.15
CA PHE A 27 12.41 -26.05 -0.37
C PHE A 27 11.99 -24.77 0.34
N GLU A 28 12.48 -24.64 1.57
CA GLU A 28 12.29 -23.48 2.39
C GLU A 28 13.31 -22.45 1.92
N ILE A 29 12.83 -21.29 1.49
CA ILE A 29 13.69 -20.15 1.23
C ILE A 29 14.07 -19.59 2.60
N THR A 30 15.19 -20.07 3.13
CA THR A 30 15.68 -19.66 4.46
C THR A 30 16.29 -18.27 4.47
N TRP A 31 16.56 -17.70 3.29
CA TRP A 31 17.09 -16.36 3.13
C TRP A 31 16.67 -15.75 1.80
N TYR A 32 16.24 -14.49 1.83
CA TYR A 32 15.94 -13.68 0.66
C TYR A 32 16.24 -12.21 0.98
N THR A 33 16.59 -11.42 -0.04
CA THR A 33 16.58 -9.95 0.02
C THR A 33 15.58 -9.45 -1.02
N ILE A 34 14.79 -8.43 -0.67
CA ILE A 34 13.91 -7.73 -1.61
C ILE A 34 14.62 -6.44 -1.99
N ASP A 35 15.23 -6.41 -3.17
CA ASP A 35 16.06 -5.28 -3.62
C ASP A 35 15.24 -4.14 -4.26
N ALA A 36 13.92 -4.29 -4.42
CA ALA A 36 13.04 -3.30 -5.00
C ALA A 36 11.68 -3.22 -4.27
N GLY A 37 11.25 -2.01 -3.92
CA GLY A 37 10.01 -1.74 -3.18
C GLY A 37 8.74 -1.62 -4.03
N GLY A 38 8.82 -1.81 -5.36
CA GLY A 38 7.69 -1.69 -6.30
C GLY A 38 8.04 -0.95 -7.59
N THR A 39 7.07 -0.87 -8.50
CA THR A 39 7.17 -0.21 -9.82
C THR A 39 5.86 0.47 -10.18
N ASN A 40 5.91 1.62 -10.86
CA ASN A 40 4.77 2.25 -11.51
C ASN A 40 5.04 2.26 -13.02
N GLY A 41 4.33 1.42 -13.77
CA GLY A 41 4.50 1.30 -15.22
C GLY A 41 5.54 0.27 -15.66
N SER A 42 5.63 -0.89 -14.98
CA SER A 42 6.34 -2.02 -15.60
C SER A 42 5.57 -2.46 -16.84
N THR A 43 6.15 -2.24 -18.01
CA THR A 43 5.50 -2.50 -19.29
C THR A 43 6.07 -3.75 -19.95
N GLY A 44 5.19 -4.54 -20.56
CA GLY A 44 5.54 -5.76 -21.28
C GLY A 44 4.56 -5.98 -22.44
N GLY A 45 4.89 -5.44 -23.61
CA GLY A 45 4.00 -5.46 -24.77
C GLY A 45 2.77 -4.57 -24.54
N ALA A 46 1.57 -5.13 -24.69
CA ALA A 46 0.30 -4.42 -24.49
C ALA A 46 -0.13 -4.32 -23.00
N PHE A 47 0.67 -4.86 -22.08
CA PHE A 47 0.32 -4.92 -20.68
C PHE A 47 1.18 -3.98 -19.84
N GLU A 48 0.52 -3.34 -18.89
CA GLU A 48 1.13 -2.51 -17.87
C GLU A 48 0.83 -3.13 -16.50
N LEU A 49 1.88 -3.25 -15.68
CA LEU A 49 1.81 -3.75 -14.32
C LEU A 49 2.40 -2.70 -13.37
N SER A 50 1.60 -2.33 -12.38
CA SER A 50 2.01 -1.46 -11.28
C SER A 50 1.74 -2.18 -9.96
N GLY A 51 2.67 -2.07 -9.01
CA GLY A 51 2.53 -2.74 -7.72
C GLY A 51 3.75 -2.58 -6.81
N THR A 52 3.56 -2.90 -5.54
CA THR A 52 4.60 -2.87 -4.49
C THR A 52 4.70 -4.26 -3.84
N ILE A 53 5.92 -4.71 -3.53
CA ILE A 53 6.15 -5.99 -2.83
C ILE A 53 6.80 -5.67 -1.48
N GLY A 54 6.16 -6.11 -0.38
CA GLY A 54 6.75 -6.08 0.96
C GLY A 54 6.37 -4.89 1.85
N GLN A 55 5.12 -4.44 1.90
CA GLN A 55 4.68 -3.49 2.94
C GLN A 55 4.13 -4.24 4.17
N PRO A 56 4.82 -4.26 5.33
CA PRO A 56 4.11 -4.43 6.60
C PRO A 56 3.23 -3.20 6.79
N ASP A 57 1.90 -3.41 6.79
CA ASP A 57 0.86 -2.40 7.02
C ASP A 57 1.17 -0.99 6.54
N ALA A 58 0.89 -0.71 5.27
CA ALA A 58 0.43 0.63 4.90
C ALA A 58 -0.96 0.84 5.51
N GLY A 59 -0.99 1.03 6.83
CA GLY A 59 -2.20 1.42 7.55
C GLY A 59 -2.56 2.88 7.25
N ALA A 60 -3.73 3.31 7.75
CA ALA A 60 -4.12 4.71 7.71
C ALA A 60 -3.03 5.60 8.34
N VAL A 61 -2.98 6.86 7.92
CA VAL A 61 -2.07 7.87 8.47
C VAL A 61 -2.05 7.82 9.98
N MET A 62 -0.86 7.62 10.55
CA MET A 62 -0.69 7.66 12.00
C MET A 62 -0.62 9.12 12.43
N THR A 63 -1.56 9.56 13.28
CA THR A 63 -1.59 10.92 13.83
C THR A 63 -1.14 10.94 15.29
N GLY A 64 -0.37 11.97 15.65
CA GLY A 64 0.12 12.18 17.01
C GLY A 64 0.38 13.67 17.27
N GLY A 65 -0.62 14.36 17.81
CA GLY A 65 -0.55 15.82 17.99
C GLY A 65 -0.57 16.56 16.64
N GLN A 66 0.37 17.49 16.42
CA GLN A 66 0.53 18.17 15.12
C GLN A 66 1.30 17.34 14.07
N PHE A 67 1.77 16.16 14.43
CA PHE A 67 2.56 15.33 13.53
C PHE A 67 1.71 14.26 12.87
N SER A 68 1.92 14.11 11.58
CA SER A 68 1.34 13.07 10.74
C SER A 68 2.47 12.25 10.14
N LEU A 69 2.42 10.93 10.29
CA LEU A 69 3.34 9.99 9.68
C LEU A 69 2.55 9.11 8.72
N SER A 70 2.73 9.38 7.42
CA SER A 70 2.26 8.50 6.36
C SER A 70 3.38 7.53 5.99
N GLY A 71 3.17 6.23 6.25
CA GLY A 71 4.09 5.19 5.79
C GLY A 71 3.90 4.91 4.31
N GLY A 72 4.98 4.72 3.56
CA GLY A 72 4.91 4.42 2.13
C GLY A 72 6.15 4.85 1.35
N PHE A 73 6.46 4.15 0.26
CA PHE A 73 7.54 4.52 -0.67
C PHE A 73 7.11 5.66 -1.64
N TRP A 74 5.82 5.98 -1.70
CA TRP A 74 5.26 7.04 -2.55
C TRP A 74 4.99 8.30 -1.70
N PRO A 75 5.93 9.27 -1.65
CA PRO A 75 5.67 10.57 -1.05
C PRO A 75 4.69 11.32 -1.95
N GLY A 76 3.40 11.25 -1.63
CA GLY A 76 2.36 11.89 -2.45
C GLY A 76 0.97 11.29 -2.36
N VAL A 77 0.75 10.21 -1.61
CA VAL A 77 -0.61 9.96 -1.10
C VAL A 77 -0.88 11.01 -0.02
N ASN A 78 -1.31 12.19 -0.47
CA ASN A 78 -1.93 13.22 0.35
C ASN A 78 -3.18 12.61 0.96
N ASN A 79 -3.01 11.78 1.98
CA ASN A 79 -4.07 11.37 2.88
C ASN A 79 -4.18 12.45 3.97
N ALA A 80 -4.20 13.71 3.55
CA ALA A 80 -5.06 14.66 4.23
C ALA A 80 -6.44 13.99 4.24
N PRO A 81 -7.15 13.96 5.38
CA PRO A 81 -8.51 13.47 5.39
C PRO A 81 -9.24 14.12 4.21
N ALA A 82 -9.93 13.32 3.40
CA ALA A 82 -10.43 13.79 2.10
C ALA A 82 -11.23 15.08 2.29
N CYS A 83 -10.58 16.19 1.97
CA CYS A 83 -11.13 17.53 1.98
C CYS A 83 -11.06 18.04 0.55
N PRO A 84 -11.98 17.58 -0.33
CA PRO A 84 -11.95 18.01 -1.71
C PRO A 84 -11.99 19.54 -1.83
N ALA A 85 -12.65 20.21 -0.88
CA ALA A 85 -12.79 21.65 -0.83
C ALA A 85 -11.58 22.42 -0.23
N ASP A 86 -10.58 21.76 0.35
CA ASP A 86 -9.30 22.40 0.73
C ASP A 86 -8.38 22.44 -0.49
N LEU A 87 -8.42 23.54 -1.23
CA LEU A 87 -7.66 23.72 -2.46
C LEU A 87 -6.28 24.33 -2.21
N THR A 88 -6.04 24.85 -1.00
CA THR A 88 -4.74 25.40 -0.61
C THR A 88 -3.84 24.33 0.01
N GLY A 89 -4.41 23.22 0.49
CA GLY A 89 -3.73 22.10 1.10
C GLY A 89 -3.19 22.41 2.51
N ASP A 90 -3.74 23.44 3.16
CA ASP A 90 -3.29 23.90 4.48
C ASP A 90 -4.07 23.25 5.64
N GLY A 91 -5.08 22.42 5.33
CA GLY A 91 -5.93 21.74 6.28
C GLY A 91 -7.01 22.63 6.91
N MET A 92 -7.18 23.87 6.45
CA MET A 92 -8.13 24.83 7.01
C MET A 92 -9.12 25.32 5.96
N LEU A 93 -10.34 24.77 5.97
CA LEU A 93 -11.41 25.21 5.10
C LEU A 93 -11.86 26.66 5.41
N ASN A 94 -11.49 27.61 4.56
CA ASN A 94 -11.77 29.03 4.78
C ASN A 94 -11.95 29.82 3.46
N PHE A 95 -11.95 31.15 3.56
CA PHE A 95 -12.12 32.04 2.40
C PHE A 95 -11.05 31.84 1.31
N PHE A 96 -9.83 31.45 1.68
CA PHE A 96 -8.73 31.23 0.75
C PHE A 96 -9.03 30.08 -0.21
N ASP A 97 -9.69 29.01 0.23
CA ASP A 97 -10.11 27.90 -0.65
C ASP A 97 -11.18 28.32 -1.65
N VAL A 98 -12.13 29.15 -1.22
CA VAL A 98 -13.15 29.71 -2.10
C VAL A 98 -12.48 30.59 -3.15
N SER A 99 -11.52 31.43 -2.76
CA SER A 99 -10.77 32.27 -3.69
C SER A 99 -9.92 31.45 -4.67
N ALA A 100 -9.35 30.33 -4.21
CA ALA A 100 -8.60 29.38 -5.03
C ALA A 100 -9.51 28.69 -6.05
N PHE A 101 -10.71 28.27 -5.63
CA PHE A 101 -11.72 27.69 -6.52
C PHE A 101 -12.14 28.68 -7.60
N LEU A 102 -12.45 29.93 -7.25
CA LEU A 102 -12.83 30.97 -8.23
C LEU A 102 -11.69 31.24 -9.22
N THR A 103 -10.44 31.22 -8.76
CA THR A 103 -9.28 31.41 -9.63
C THR A 103 -9.13 30.23 -10.60
N ALA A 104 -9.25 29.00 -10.10
CA ALA A 104 -9.20 27.79 -10.90
C ALA A 104 -10.34 27.71 -11.94
N TYR A 105 -11.56 28.07 -11.53
CA TYR A 105 -12.75 28.06 -12.38
C TYR A 105 -12.61 29.06 -13.55
N ASN A 106 -12.13 30.28 -13.29
CA ASN A 106 -11.87 31.26 -14.35
C ASN A 106 -10.72 30.85 -15.29
N ALA A 107 -9.75 30.07 -14.78
CA ALA A 107 -8.65 29.54 -15.56
C ALA A 107 -9.00 28.24 -16.31
N MET A 108 -10.23 27.72 -16.17
CA MET A 108 -10.65 26.40 -16.68
C MET A 108 -9.69 25.28 -16.24
N ASN A 109 -9.15 25.39 -15.02
CA ASN A 109 -8.25 24.40 -14.47
C ASN A 109 -9.06 23.15 -14.06
N PRO A 110 -8.67 21.93 -14.45
CA PRO A 110 -9.36 20.69 -14.08
C PRO A 110 -9.63 20.51 -12.58
N VAL A 111 -8.90 21.17 -11.69
CA VAL A 111 -9.19 21.15 -10.24
C VAL A 111 -10.54 21.80 -9.87
N ALA A 112 -11.10 22.63 -10.75
CA ALA A 112 -12.42 23.22 -10.58
C ALA A 112 -13.57 22.36 -11.12
N ASP A 113 -13.28 21.24 -11.80
CA ASP A 113 -14.26 20.24 -12.22
C ASP A 113 -14.52 19.29 -11.04
N PHE A 114 -15.46 19.68 -10.17
CA PHE A 114 -15.69 19.03 -8.88
C PHE A 114 -16.59 17.79 -9.01
N ASN A 115 -17.37 17.70 -10.08
CA ASN A 115 -18.20 16.52 -10.35
C ASN A 115 -17.56 15.56 -11.36
N GLY A 116 -16.45 15.95 -12.01
CA GLY A 116 -15.67 15.15 -12.94
C GLY A 116 -16.33 14.97 -14.30
N ASP A 117 -17.22 15.88 -14.70
CA ASP A 117 -18.00 15.77 -15.94
C ASP A 117 -17.33 16.44 -17.16
N GLY A 118 -16.20 17.13 -16.94
CA GLY A 118 -15.42 17.82 -17.97
C GLY A 118 -15.97 19.18 -18.39
N ASN A 119 -17.06 19.67 -17.79
CA ASN A 119 -17.68 20.96 -18.10
C ASN A 119 -17.76 21.86 -16.87
N PHE A 120 -17.00 22.97 -16.86
CA PHE A 120 -17.04 23.97 -15.79
C PHE A 120 -18.36 24.75 -15.78
N ASN A 121 -19.30 24.35 -14.92
CA ASN A 121 -20.63 24.93 -14.86
C ASN A 121 -21.18 25.03 -13.42
N PHE A 122 -22.47 25.35 -13.28
CA PHE A 122 -23.13 25.50 -11.97
C PHE A 122 -23.04 24.23 -11.09
N PHE A 123 -22.99 23.04 -11.70
CA PHE A 123 -22.91 21.78 -10.98
C PHE A 123 -21.59 21.65 -10.21
N ASP A 124 -20.47 22.15 -10.73
CA ASP A 124 -19.18 22.20 -10.02
C ASP A 124 -19.23 23.10 -8.79
N VAL A 125 -19.83 24.28 -8.95
CA VAL A 125 -20.01 25.23 -7.84
C VAL A 125 -20.86 24.58 -6.75
N SER A 126 -21.94 23.89 -7.12
CA SER A 126 -22.80 23.21 -6.17
C SER A 126 -22.10 22.03 -5.48
N ALA A 127 -21.24 21.30 -6.19
CA ALA A 127 -20.46 20.19 -5.65
C ALA A 127 -19.35 20.69 -4.71
N PHE A 128 -18.67 21.78 -5.06
CA PHE A 128 -17.73 22.47 -4.18
C PHE A 128 -18.40 22.92 -2.87
N LEU A 129 -19.57 23.56 -2.94
CA LEU A 129 -20.29 24.00 -1.75
C LEU A 129 -20.78 22.83 -0.87
N GLN A 130 -21.16 21.71 -1.47
CA GLN A 130 -21.48 20.49 -0.73
C GLN A 130 -20.25 19.96 0.01
N ALA A 131 -19.10 19.87 -0.67
CA ALA A 131 -17.83 19.49 -0.05
C ALA A 131 -17.41 20.45 1.06
N TYR A 132 -17.56 21.76 0.84
CA TYR A 132 -17.28 22.80 1.83
C TYR A 132 -18.16 22.66 3.08
N ASN A 133 -19.45 22.37 2.91
CA ASN A 133 -20.38 22.22 4.03
C ASN A 133 -20.27 20.87 4.76
N MET A 134 -19.69 19.84 4.11
CA MET A 134 -19.31 18.60 4.79
C MET A 134 -18.11 18.80 5.72
N GLY A 135 -17.31 19.85 5.48
CA GLY A 135 -16.17 20.20 6.31
C GLY A 135 -14.99 19.25 6.18
N CYS A 136 -13.96 19.53 6.97
CA CYS A 136 -12.73 18.75 7.05
C CYS A 136 -12.64 17.98 8.38
N PRO A 137 -12.24 16.69 8.37
CA PRO A 137 -11.97 15.91 9.58
C PRO A 137 -10.87 16.48 10.48
#